data_AF-A0AAV8W6T7-F1
#
_entry.id   AF-A0AAV8W6T7-F1
#
_cell.length_a   1.000
_cell.length_b   1.000
_cell.length_c   1.000
_cell.angle_alpha   90.00
_cell.angle_beta   90.00
_cell.angle_gamma   90.00
#
_symmetry.space_group_name_H-M   'P 1'
#
loop_
_entity.id
_entity.type
_entity.pdbx_description
1 polymer ?
#
loop_
_entity_poly.entity_id
_entity_poly.type
_entity_poly.pdbx_seq_one_letter_code
_entity_poly.pdbx_strand_id
1 'polypeptide(L)'
;MYRVMMNVGRISLDDDEAISTGLNTFEKELANRNGPFFAGARPGMLDYMIWPWCERADILKLFGNQHLLRRDKYKKLMEWKNRMSEEPTVKKSLLDSDFHVKYLQSFRAGMPDYDLILNSK
;
A
#
# COMPACT_ATOMS: atom_id res chain seq x y z
N MET A 1 -8.00 4.31 -3.77
CA MET A 1 -7.16 4.30 -2.54
C MET A 1 -6.84 5.69 -1.98
N TYR A 2 -6.52 6.71 -2.78
CA TYR A 2 -6.20 8.06 -2.27
C TYR A 2 -7.31 8.67 -1.37
N ARG A 3 -8.57 8.60 -1.81
CA ARG A 3 -9.74 9.04 -1.02
C ARG A 3 -9.82 8.32 0.34
N VAL A 4 -9.57 7.01 0.34
CA VAL A 4 -9.60 6.16 1.55
C VAL A 4 -8.47 6.57 2.50
N MET A 5 -7.24 6.76 2.00
CA MET A 5 -6.07 7.17 2.80
C MET A 5 -6.20 8.59 3.39
N MET A 6 -6.93 9.49 2.73
CA MET A 6 -7.19 10.82 3.29
C MET A 6 -8.33 10.80 4.32
N ASN A 7 -9.30 9.88 4.17
CA ASN A 7 -10.48 9.76 5.03
C ASN A 7 -10.39 8.64 6.09
N VAL A 8 -9.21 8.02 6.31
CA VAL A 8 -9.09 6.86 7.21
C VAL A 8 -9.62 7.18 8.63
N GLY A 9 -10.56 6.38 9.13
CA GLY A 9 -11.35 6.69 10.33
C GLY A 9 -12.80 7.11 10.02
N ARG A 10 -13.12 7.30 8.73
CA ARG A 10 -14.48 7.44 8.17
C ARG A 10 -14.65 6.51 6.95
N ILE A 11 -14.09 5.30 7.01
CA ILE A 11 -14.25 4.32 5.93
C ILE A 11 -15.71 3.82 5.99
N SER A 12 -16.43 3.90 4.87
CA SER A 12 -17.77 3.32 4.76
C SER A 12 -17.68 1.82 4.47
N LEU A 13 -18.77 1.08 4.72
CA LEU A 13 -18.85 -0.34 4.35
C LEU A 13 -18.63 -0.57 2.85
N ASP A 14 -19.06 0.38 2.01
CA ASP A 14 -18.88 0.34 0.56
C ASP A 14 -17.38 0.43 0.17
N ASP A 15 -16.60 1.24 0.91
CA ASP A 15 -15.15 1.36 0.69
C ASP A 15 -14.43 0.05 1.06
N ASP A 16 -14.86 -0.62 2.13
CA ASP A 16 -14.33 -1.92 2.56
C ASP A 16 -14.56 -3.01 1.50
N GLU A 17 -15.78 -3.07 0.95
CA GLU A 17 -16.12 -4.03 -0.11
C GLU A 17 -15.32 -3.77 -1.39
N ALA A 18 -15.18 -2.52 -1.79
CA ALA A 18 -14.40 -2.13 -2.96
C ALA A 18 -12.93 -2.53 -2.82
N ILE A 19 -12.33 -2.31 -1.64
CA ILE A 19 -10.94 -2.69 -1.35
C ILE A 19 -10.80 -4.22 -1.37
N SER A 20 -11.69 -4.94 -0.67
CA SER A 20 -11.66 -6.40 -0.61
C SER A 20 -11.80 -7.03 -2.00
N THR A 21 -12.66 -6.48 -2.84
CA THR A 21 -12.87 -6.91 -4.23
C THR A 21 -11.63 -6.66 -5.08
N GLY A 22 -11.03 -5.47 -4.99
CA GLY A 22 -9.79 -5.15 -5.69
C GLY A 22 -8.64 -6.09 -5.30
N LEU A 23 -8.42 -6.29 -4.00
CA LEU A 23 -7.37 -7.19 -3.49
C LEU A 23 -7.62 -8.64 -3.93
N ASN A 24 -8.87 -9.10 -3.93
CA ASN A 24 -9.22 -10.43 -4.43
C ASN A 24 -8.86 -10.61 -5.91
N THR A 25 -9.09 -9.60 -6.74
CA THR A 25 -8.73 -9.64 -8.15
C THR A 25 -7.22 -9.76 -8.31
N PHE A 26 -6.44 -8.94 -7.61
CA PHE A 26 -4.98 -8.98 -7.70
C PHE A 26 -4.37 -10.28 -7.16
N GLU A 27 -4.92 -10.85 -6.08
CA GLU A 27 -4.48 -12.14 -5.54
C GLU A 27 -4.69 -13.27 -6.57
N LYS A 28 -5.86 -13.31 -7.20
CA LYS A 28 -6.18 -14.29 -8.26
C LYS A 28 -5.27 -14.11 -9.48
N GLU A 29 -5.03 -12.87 -9.90
CA GLU A 29 -4.13 -12.58 -11.01
C GLU A 29 -2.70 -13.04 -10.73
N LEU A 30 -2.16 -12.81 -9.52
CA LEU A 30 -0.84 -13.33 -9.13
C LEU A 30 -0.81 -14.86 -9.04
N ALA A 31 -1.93 -15.48 -8.66
CA ALA A 31 -2.02 -16.94 -8.61
C ALA A 31 -2.06 -17.57 -10.00
N ASN A 32 -2.67 -16.90 -10.98
CA ASN A 32 -2.83 -17.39 -12.35
C ASN A 32 -1.59 -17.14 -13.22
N ARG A 33 -0.80 -16.11 -12.93
CA ARG A 33 0.37 -15.73 -13.72
C ARG A 33 1.60 -16.55 -13.34
N ASN A 34 2.44 -16.85 -14.32
CA ASN A 34 3.75 -17.43 -14.08
C ASN A 34 4.75 -16.34 -13.69
N GLY A 35 5.08 -16.25 -12.41
CA GLY A 35 6.17 -15.44 -11.91
C GLY A 35 5.90 -14.78 -10.55
N PRO A 36 6.92 -14.20 -9.92
CA PRO A 36 6.78 -13.47 -8.65
C PRO A 36 6.13 -12.09 -8.77
N PHE A 37 6.05 -11.52 -9.98
CA PHE A 37 5.52 -10.18 -10.26
C PHE A 37 4.36 -10.23 -11.26
N PHE A 38 3.57 -9.16 -11.33
CA PHE A 38 2.48 -9.07 -12.29
C PHE A 38 2.97 -9.10 -13.74
N ALA A 39 4.18 -8.59 -14.00
CA ALA A 39 4.85 -8.67 -15.30
C ALA A 39 5.69 -9.95 -15.50
N GLY A 40 5.63 -10.93 -14.60
CA GLY A 40 6.33 -12.21 -14.69
C GLY A 40 7.59 -12.26 -13.82
N ALA A 41 8.76 -12.48 -14.44
CA ALA A 41 10.02 -12.71 -13.71
C ALA A 41 10.62 -11.44 -13.07
N ARG A 42 10.29 -10.26 -13.61
CA ARG A 42 10.76 -8.96 -13.14
C ARG A 42 9.57 -8.00 -13.00
N PRO A 43 9.63 -7.01 -12.09
CA PRO A 43 8.56 -6.04 -11.97
C PRO A 43 8.46 -5.19 -13.23
N GLY A 44 7.22 -4.96 -13.66
CA GLY A 44 6.91 -4.15 -14.82
C GLY A 44 6.02 -2.96 -14.46
N MET A 45 5.42 -2.36 -15.49
CA MET A 45 4.61 -1.15 -15.33
C MET A 45 3.51 -1.32 -14.28
N LEU A 46 2.77 -2.43 -14.32
CA LEU A 46 1.68 -2.68 -13.37
C LEU A 46 2.20 -2.74 -11.93
N ASP A 47 3.30 -3.46 -11.69
CA ASP A 47 3.90 -3.60 -10.36
C ASP A 47 4.29 -2.23 -9.79
N TYR A 48 4.96 -1.39 -10.58
CA TYR A 48 5.37 -0.05 -10.14
C TYR A 48 4.19 0.90 -9.96
N MET A 49 3.16 0.79 -10.81
CA MET A 49 1.98 1.64 -10.68
C MET A 49 1.25 1.35 -9.37
N ILE A 50 1.05 0.08 -9.00
CA ILE A 50 0.30 -0.27 -7.79
C ILE A 50 1.10 -0.11 -6.49
N TRP A 51 2.43 -0.21 -6.56
CA TRP A 51 3.33 -0.24 -5.40
C TRP A 51 3.13 0.91 -4.38
N PRO A 52 3.03 2.19 -4.79
CA PRO A 52 2.92 3.30 -3.84
C PRO A 52 1.74 3.15 -2.86
N TRP A 53 0.64 2.54 -3.30
CA TRP A 53 -0.49 2.31 -2.42
C TRP A 53 -0.31 1.10 -1.50
N CYS A 54 0.37 0.05 -1.96
CA CYS A 54 0.68 -1.14 -1.16
C CYS A 54 1.74 -0.85 -0.08
N GLU A 55 2.68 0.05 -0.36
CA GLU A 55 3.62 0.60 0.61
C GLU A 55 2.88 1.28 1.77
N ARG A 56 1.91 2.13 1.45
CA ARG A 56 1.09 2.87 2.42
C ARG A 56 -0.01 2.05 3.09
N ALA A 57 -0.17 0.77 2.73
CA ALA A 57 -1.25 -0.06 3.24
C ALA A 57 -1.16 -0.26 4.76
N ASP A 58 0.03 -0.17 5.36
CA ASP A 58 0.22 -0.29 6.81
C ASP A 58 -0.45 0.84 7.60
N ILE A 59 -0.72 2.00 6.97
CA ILE A 59 -1.52 3.08 7.55
C ILE A 59 -2.92 2.59 7.93
N LEU A 60 -3.52 1.67 7.15
CA LEU A 60 -4.87 1.17 7.43
C LEU A 60 -4.96 0.47 8.79
N LYS A 61 -3.87 -0.16 9.26
CA LYS A 61 -3.82 -0.82 10.57
C LYS A 61 -3.95 0.17 11.72
N LEU A 62 -3.35 1.35 11.59
CA LEU A 62 -3.34 2.37 12.63
C LEU A 62 -4.71 2.98 12.90
N PHE A 63 -5.64 2.83 11.96
CA PHE A 63 -7.00 3.35 12.06
C PHE A 63 -8.05 2.25 12.20
N GLY A 64 -7.66 1.06 12.66
CA GLY A 64 -8.59 -0.04 12.96
C GLY A 64 -9.07 -0.84 11.74
N ASN A 65 -8.62 -0.52 10.52
CA ASN A 65 -9.05 -1.19 9.28
C ASN A 65 -8.11 -2.34 8.89
N GLN A 66 -7.50 -2.98 9.89
CA GLN A 66 -6.56 -4.09 9.70
C GLN A 66 -7.21 -5.34 9.11
N HIS A 67 -8.54 -5.49 9.24
CA HIS A 67 -9.31 -6.60 8.68
C HIS A 67 -9.28 -6.62 7.15
N LEU A 68 -8.96 -5.51 6.49
CA LEU A 68 -8.85 -5.43 5.03
C LEU A 68 -7.61 -6.13 4.48
N LEU A 69 -6.55 -6.25 5.28
CA LEU A 69 -5.26 -6.83 4.86
C LEU A 69 -5.00 -8.16 5.54
N ARG A 70 -5.98 -9.08 5.46
CA ARG A 70 -5.81 -10.38 6.09
C ARG A 70 -4.76 -11.21 5.36
N ARG A 71 -3.68 -11.54 6.08
CA ARG A 71 -2.52 -12.25 5.51
C ARG A 71 -2.85 -13.66 5.04
N ASP A 72 -3.82 -14.32 5.66
CA ASP A 72 -4.32 -15.65 5.29
C ASP A 72 -4.98 -15.66 3.91
N LYS A 73 -5.66 -14.57 3.56
CA LYS A 73 -6.44 -14.44 2.32
C LYS A 73 -5.60 -13.99 1.12
N TYR A 74 -4.55 -13.22 1.36
CA TYR A 74 -3.77 -12.52 0.35
C TYR A 74 -2.31 -12.96 0.31
N LYS A 75 -2.06 -14.27 0.34
CA LYS A 75 -0.71 -14.84 0.49
C LYS A 75 0.21 -14.43 -0.66
N LYS A 76 -0.24 -14.53 -1.91
CA LYS A 76 0.56 -14.16 -3.09
C LYS A 76 0.85 -12.68 -3.12
N LEU A 77 -0.12 -11.85 -2.78
CA LEU A 77 0.06 -10.41 -2.64
C LEU A 77 1.08 -10.06 -1.55
N MET A 78 1.06 -10.75 -0.40
CA MET A 78 2.05 -10.51 0.65
C MET A 78 3.46 -10.91 0.20
N GLU A 79 3.62 -12.04 -0.49
CA GLU A 79 4.90 -12.43 -1.06
C GLU A 79 5.39 -11.44 -2.13
N TRP A 80 4.48 -10.97 -2.99
CA TRP A 80 4.75 -9.93 -3.98
C TRP A 80 5.19 -8.61 -3.32
N LYS A 81 4.49 -8.17 -2.26
CA LYS A 81 4.84 -6.97 -1.49
C LYS A 81 6.26 -7.07 -0.93
N ASN A 82 6.61 -8.21 -0.34
CA ASN A 82 7.97 -8.42 0.20
C ASN A 82 9.02 -8.31 -0.91
N ARG A 83 8.80 -8.95 -2.06
CA ARG A 83 9.73 -8.89 -3.20
C ARG A 83 9.86 -7.49 -3.78
N MET A 84 8.77 -6.75 -3.89
CA MET A 84 8.80 -5.35 -4.32
C MET A 84 9.58 -4.48 -3.35
N SER A 85 9.43 -4.68 -2.03
CA SER A 85 10.22 -3.95 -1.02
C SER A 85 11.72 -4.23 -1.11
N GLU A 86 12.10 -5.36 -1.71
CA GLU A 86 13.50 -5.74 -1.92
C GLU A 86 14.09 -5.18 -3.21
N GLU A 87 13.27 -4.73 -4.14
CA GLU A 87 13.68 -4.27 -5.47
C GLU A 87 14.49 -2.96 -5.37
N PRO A 88 15.66 -2.86 -6.06
CA PRO A 88 16.53 -1.69 -5.95
C PRO A 88 15.90 -0.33 -6.28
N THR A 89 15.01 -0.25 -7.27
CA THR A 89 14.31 0.98 -7.69
C THR A 89 13.31 1.41 -6.63
N VAL A 90 12.53 0.46 -6.10
CA VAL A 90 11.60 0.67 -5.00
C VAL A 90 12.34 1.10 -3.73
N LYS A 91 13.41 0.40 -3.35
CA LYS A 91 14.21 0.70 -2.15
C LYS A 91 14.72 2.14 -2.11
N LYS A 92 15.07 2.72 -3.26
CA LYS A 92 15.54 4.11 -3.34
C LYS A 92 14.49 5.14 -2.95
N SER A 93 13.21 4.83 -3.15
CA SER A 93 12.07 5.70 -2.81
C SER A 93 11.25 5.19 -1.63
N LEU A 94 11.65 4.07 -1.03
CA LEU A 94 10.94 3.44 0.07
C LEU A 94 11.00 4.35 1.30
N LEU A 95 9.84 4.59 1.89
CA LEU A 95 9.71 5.35 3.12
C LEU A 95 9.13 4.48 4.22
N ASP A 96 9.64 4.64 5.43
CA ASP A 96 9.08 3.99 6.61
C ASP A 96 7.65 4.46 6.87
N SER A 97 6.87 3.57 7.49
CA SER A 97 5.47 3.85 7.80
C SER A 97 5.30 5.12 8.63
N ASP A 98 6.26 5.41 9.52
CA ASP A 98 6.24 6.57 10.40
C ASP A 98 6.22 7.90 9.63
N PHE A 99 6.94 7.99 8.50
CA PHE A 99 6.91 9.20 7.66
C PHE A 99 5.55 9.40 7.03
N HIS A 100 4.93 8.35 6.50
CA HIS A 100 3.59 8.43 5.93
C HIS A 100 2.54 8.81 6.99
N VAL A 101 2.68 8.32 8.21
CA VAL A 101 1.78 8.64 9.34
C VAL A 101 1.92 10.09 9.75
N LYS A 102 3.14 10.57 9.96
CA LYS A 102 3.42 11.97 10.31
C LYS A 102 2.90 12.93 9.24
N TYR A 103 3.14 12.62 7.96
CA TYR A 103 2.60 13.40 6.86
C TYR A 103 1.06 13.44 6.92
N LEU A 104 0.40 12.28 7.07
CA LEU A 104 -1.06 12.22 7.15
C LEU A 104 -1.62 13.01 8.34
N GLN A 105 -0.95 13.00 9.49
CA GLN A 105 -1.32 13.81 10.65
C GLN A 105 -1.21 15.31 10.35
N SER A 106 -0.11 15.77 9.76
CA SER A 106 0.10 17.18 9.38
C SER A 106 -0.94 17.65 8.36
N PHE A 107 -1.25 16.80 7.37
CA PHE A 107 -2.28 17.06 6.36
C PHE A 107 -3.67 17.21 6.99
N ARG A 108 -4.03 16.35 7.95
CA ARG A 108 -5.30 16.44 8.69
C ARG A 108 -5.39 17.66 9.60
N ALA A 109 -4.27 18.14 10.11
CA ALA A 109 -4.19 19.38 10.88
C ALA A 109 -4.36 20.63 10.00
N GLY A 110 -4.44 20.48 8.67
CA GLY A 110 -4.54 21.60 7.73
C GLY A 110 -3.21 22.29 7.43
N MET A 111 -2.09 21.75 7.92
CA MET A 111 -0.73 22.26 7.71
C MET A 111 0.16 21.12 7.23
N PRO A 112 0.02 20.67 5.97
CA PRO A 112 0.81 19.57 5.44
C PRO A 112 2.31 19.91 5.40
N ASP A 113 3.13 19.07 6.02
CA ASP A 113 4.59 19.19 5.98
C ASP A 113 5.15 18.39 4.80
N TYR A 114 5.38 19.07 3.68
CA TYR A 114 5.98 18.46 2.48
C TYR A 114 7.49 18.22 2.62
N ASP A 115 8.14 18.90 3.56
CA ASP A 115 9.58 18.85 3.79
C ASP A 115 9.98 17.89 4.93
N LEU A 116 9.02 17.10 5.43
CA LEU A 116 9.16 16.16 6.54
C LEU A 116 10.44 15.32 6.47
N ILE A 117 10.80 14.83 5.28
CA ILE A 117 11.99 13.98 5.06
C ILE A 117 13.28 14.81 5.14
N LEU A 118 13.27 16.05 4.65
CA LEU A 118 14.42 16.95 4.69
C LEU A 118 14.69 17.41 6.12
N ASN A 119 13.63 17.66 6.88
CA ASN A 119 13.69 18.14 8.27
C ASN A 119 14.05 17.05 9.29
N SER A 120 14.05 15.77 8.89
CA SER A 120 14.32 14.63 9.77
C SER A 120 15.79 14.17 9.73
N LYS A 121 16.68 14.91 9.05
CA LYS A 121 18.11 14.60 8.92
C LYS A 121 18.97 15.36 9.93
#